data_AF-A0A0R1ZM35-F1
#
_entry.id   AF-A0A0R1ZM35-F1
#
_cell.length_a   1.000
_cell.length_b   1.000
_cell.length_c   1.000
_cell.angle_alpha   90.00
_cell.angle_beta   90.00
_cell.angle_gamma   90.00
#
_symmetry.space_group_name_H-M   'P 1'
#
loop_
_entity.id
_entity.type
_entity.pdbx_description
1 polymer ?
#
loop_
_entity_poly.entity_id
_entity_poly.type
_entity_poly.pdbx_seq_one_letter_code
_entity_poly.pdbx_strand_id
1 'polypeptide(L)'
;MAENFPKAVRAEQGAHVLKVYFADGSVRYLLDHTAKADQDFWTKKGGMTIKNALATRNGWWAWMGNEITVNADGAIVVNGRDVYPPAEIAANSRETVAGLYHQRS
;
A
#
# COMPACT_ATOMS: atom_id res chain seq x y z
N MET A 1 16.42 -0.26 -22.10
CA MET A 1 16.45 1.07 -21.49
C MET A 1 16.26 0.88 -20.00
N ALA A 2 17.22 1.27 -19.17
CA ALA A 2 17.01 1.26 -17.72
C ALA A 2 16.08 2.43 -17.40
N GLU A 3 14.79 2.13 -17.21
CA GLU A 3 13.82 3.11 -16.75
C GLU A 3 14.29 3.57 -15.36
N ASN A 4 14.80 4.79 -15.29
CA ASN A 4 15.42 5.36 -14.11
C ASN A 4 14.32 5.78 -13.12
N PHE A 5 13.60 4.80 -12.57
CA PHE A 5 12.60 5.04 -11.56
C PHE A 5 13.27 5.52 -10.28
N PRO A 6 12.66 6.47 -9.55
CA PRO A 6 13.21 6.92 -8.28
C PRO A 6 13.35 5.73 -7.34
N LYS A 7 14.55 5.55 -6.79
CA LYS A 7 14.87 4.39 -5.94
C LYS A 7 14.22 4.56 -4.58
N ALA A 8 13.36 3.62 -4.19
CA ALA A 8 12.83 3.54 -2.84
C ALA A 8 13.98 3.23 -1.86
N VAL A 9 14.04 3.95 -0.74
CA VAL A 9 15.06 3.77 0.33
C VAL A 9 14.45 3.27 1.63
N ARG A 10 13.17 3.56 1.85
CA ARG A 10 12.40 3.13 3.02
C ARG A 10 10.94 3.10 2.65
N ALA A 11 10.18 2.22 3.27
CA ALA A 11 8.73 2.31 3.26
C ALA A 11 8.16 2.02 4.65
N GLU A 12 6.98 2.56 4.90
CA GLU A 12 6.20 2.38 6.12
C GLU A 12 4.78 2.02 5.70
N GLN A 13 4.19 1.03 6.36
CA GLN A 13 2.81 0.68 6.12
C GLN A 13 1.93 1.26 7.24
N GLY A 14 0.85 1.93 6.85
CA GLY A 14 -0.24 2.35 7.72
C GLY A 14 -1.56 1.84 7.16
N ALA A 15 -2.14 0.83 7.80
CA ALA A 15 -3.33 0.14 7.30
C ALA A 15 -3.12 -0.31 5.84
N HIS A 16 -3.99 0.13 4.93
CA HIS A 16 -3.95 -0.18 3.48
C HIS A 16 -3.08 0.79 2.65
N VAL A 17 -2.30 1.65 3.30
CA VAL A 17 -1.47 2.65 2.62
C VAL A 17 0.00 2.38 2.92
N LEU A 18 0.80 2.29 1.87
CA LEU A 18 2.25 2.26 1.92
C LEU A 18 2.80 3.66 1.66
N LYS A 19 3.52 4.20 2.65
CA LYS A 19 4.28 5.43 2.53
C LYS A 19 5.71 5.08 2.11
N VAL A 20 6.10 5.49 0.92
CA VAL A 20 7.40 5.23 0.31
C VAL A 20 8.25 6.49 0.36
N TYR A 21 9.47 6.33 0.85
CA TYR A 21 10.51 7.34 0.86
C TYR A 21 11.51 7.02 -0.25
N PHE A 22 11.81 8.00 -1.09
CA PHE A 22 12.74 7.86 -2.20
C PHE A 22 14.09 8.52 -1.90
N ALA A 23 15.12 8.10 -2.63
CA ALA A 23 16.48 8.63 -2.48
C ALA A 23 16.59 10.13 -2.81
N ASP A 24 15.66 10.68 -3.60
CA ASP A 24 15.56 12.11 -3.92
C ASP A 24 14.93 12.95 -2.79
N GLY A 25 14.55 12.31 -1.67
CA GLY A 25 13.86 12.95 -0.56
C GLY A 25 12.36 13.09 -0.75
N SER A 26 11.81 12.67 -1.90
CA SER A 26 10.38 12.68 -2.13
C SER A 26 9.69 11.57 -1.31
N VAL A 27 8.45 11.85 -0.94
CA VAL A 27 7.58 10.89 -0.25
C VAL A 27 6.35 10.69 -1.11
N ARG A 28 6.02 9.44 -1.41
CA ARG A 28 4.77 9.11 -2.09
C ARG A 28 4.04 8.00 -1.36
N TYR A 29 2.74 7.95 -1.58
CA TYR A 29 1.84 6.99 -0.98
C TYR A 29 1.33 6.06 -2.08
N LEU A 30 1.21 4.75 -1.81
CA LEU A 30 0.47 3.81 -2.66
C LEU A 30 -0.53 3.02 -1.83
N LEU A 31 -1.56 2.50 -2.49
CA LEU A 31 -2.46 1.52 -1.88
C LEU A 31 -1.83 0.14 -1.92
N ASP A 32 -1.99 -0.62 -0.84
CA ASP A 32 -1.59 -2.01 -0.79
C ASP A 32 -2.51 -2.88 -1.69
N HIS A 33 -2.08 -4.10 -2.02
CA HIS A 33 -2.85 -4.97 -2.93
C HIS A 33 -4.17 -5.44 -2.31
N THR A 34 -4.29 -5.42 -0.98
CA THR A 34 -5.50 -5.83 -0.25
C THR A 34 -6.54 -4.72 -0.12
N ALA A 35 -6.17 -3.45 -0.34
CA ALA A 35 -7.06 -2.29 -0.22
C ALA A 35 -8.37 -2.42 -1.00
N LYS A 36 -8.33 -3.02 -2.20
CA LYS A 36 -9.54 -3.23 -3.03
C LYS A 36 -10.46 -4.29 -2.43
N ALA A 37 -9.90 -5.39 -1.92
CA ALA A 37 -10.68 -6.46 -1.31
C ALA A 37 -11.35 -5.98 -0.02
N ASP A 38 -10.66 -5.14 0.75
CA ASP A 38 -11.22 -4.48 1.93
C ASP A 38 -12.33 -3.49 1.53
N GLN A 39 -12.08 -2.58 0.58
CA GLN A 39 -13.11 -1.64 0.10
C GLN A 39 -14.38 -2.33 -0.42
N ASP A 40 -14.24 -3.40 -1.22
CA ASP A 40 -15.37 -4.19 -1.70
C ASP A 40 -16.12 -4.89 -0.56
N PHE A 41 -15.39 -5.32 0.48
CA PHE A 41 -15.97 -5.90 1.68
C PHE A 41 -16.82 -4.87 2.46
N TRP A 42 -16.32 -3.63 2.62
CA TRP A 42 -17.04 -2.55 3.30
C TRP A 42 -18.23 -2.01 2.51
N THR A 43 -18.14 -1.98 1.17
CA THR A 43 -19.20 -1.42 0.30
C THR A 43 -20.31 -2.41 -0.03
N LYS A 44 -20.02 -3.70 -0.22
CA LYS A 44 -21.05 -4.71 -0.58
C LYS A 44 -21.88 -5.22 0.58
N LYS A 45 -21.37 -5.19 1.82
CA LYS A 45 -22.14 -5.61 3.00
C LYS A 45 -22.76 -4.40 3.68
N GLY A 46 -23.97 -4.04 3.25
CA GLY A 46 -24.81 -2.99 3.83
C GLY A 46 -25.18 -3.21 5.30
N GLY A 47 -24.23 -2.96 6.21
CA GLY A 47 -24.42 -2.97 7.66
C GLY A 47 -23.39 -3.83 8.38
N MET A 48 -22.24 -3.23 8.74
CA MET A 48 -21.24 -3.90 9.58
C MET A 48 -21.41 -3.48 11.04
N THR A 49 -21.81 -4.41 11.90
CA THR A 49 -21.70 -4.25 13.35
C THR A 49 -20.25 -4.50 13.79
N ILE A 50 -19.80 -3.87 14.88
CA ILE A 50 -18.44 -4.00 15.44
C ILE A 50 -18.00 -5.48 15.58
N LYS A 51 -18.94 -6.38 15.90
CA LYS A 51 -18.69 -7.83 15.98
C LYS A 51 -18.25 -8.46 14.65
N ASN A 52 -18.79 -8.01 13.52
CA ASN A 52 -18.44 -8.52 12.19
C ASN A 52 -17.10 -7.97 11.70
N ALA A 53 -16.76 -6.73 12.06
CA ALA A 53 -15.45 -6.12 11.75
C ALA A 53 -14.30 -6.85 12.48
N LEU A 54 -14.53 -7.24 13.74
CA LEU A 54 -13.60 -8.03 14.55
C LEU A 54 -13.48 -9.50 14.08
N ALA A 55 -14.54 -10.07 13.51
CA ALA A 55 -14.55 -11.46 13.03
C ALA A 55 -13.88 -11.65 11.67
N THR A 56 -13.72 -10.59 10.88
CA THR A 56 -12.95 -10.65 9.63
C THR A 56 -11.47 -10.70 9.91
N ARG A 57 -10.93 -11.92 9.89
CA ARG A 57 -9.51 -12.30 9.99
C ARG A 57 -8.51 -11.46 9.16
N ASN A 58 -8.96 -10.64 8.21
CA ASN A 58 -8.10 -9.97 7.25
C ASN A 58 -8.00 -8.45 7.44
N GLY A 59 -8.94 -7.81 8.15
CA GLY A 59 -8.99 -6.35 8.24
C GLY A 59 -7.91 -5.76 9.15
N TRP A 60 -7.77 -6.27 10.38
CA TRP A 60 -6.85 -5.70 11.37
C TRP A 60 -5.38 -6.10 11.19
N TRP A 61 -5.08 -7.20 10.51
CA TRP A 61 -3.69 -7.65 10.33
C TRP A 61 -2.93 -6.73 9.38
N ALA A 62 -3.61 -6.12 8.40
CA ALA A 62 -3.04 -5.08 7.54
C ALA A 62 -2.68 -3.78 8.31
N TRP A 63 -3.15 -3.63 9.55
CA TRP A 63 -2.92 -2.45 10.40
C TRP A 63 -1.81 -2.70 11.43
N MET A 64 -1.38 -3.95 11.60
CA MET A 64 -0.27 -4.30 12.47
C MET A 64 1.03 -4.21 11.67
N GLY A 65 2.08 -3.66 12.30
CA GLY A 65 3.35 -3.34 11.63
C GLY A 65 3.87 -4.50 10.78
N ASN A 66 3.86 -4.30 9.46
CA ASN A 66 4.34 -5.28 8.52
C ASN A 66 5.87 -5.25 8.41
N GLU A 67 6.45 -6.40 8.09
CA GLU A 67 7.86 -6.48 7.74
C GLU A 67 8.04 -5.86 6.36
N ILE A 68 8.85 -4.81 6.26
CA ILE A 68 9.12 -4.13 5.01
C ILE A 68 10.59 -4.29 4.68
N THR A 69 10.86 -4.93 3.55
CA THR A 69 12.19 -5.07 2.98
C THR A 69 12.28 -4.26 1.70
N VAL A 70 13.34 -3.46 1.55
CA VAL A 70 13.62 -2.73 0.32
C VAL A 70 14.79 -3.41 -0.38
N ASN A 71 14.56 -3.93 -1.58
CA ASN A 71 15.57 -4.61 -2.36
C ASN A 71 16.57 -3.61 -2.98
N ALA A 72 17.74 -4.11 -3.37
CA ALA A 72 18.79 -3.29 -4.01
C ALA A 72 18.31 -2.61 -5.29
N ASP A 73 17.37 -3.23 -6.00
CA ASP A 73 16.72 -2.75 -7.23
C ASP A 73 15.62 -1.69 -6.97
N GLY A 74 15.33 -1.37 -5.70
CA GLY A 74 14.30 -0.39 -5.32
C GLY A 74 12.88 -0.96 -5.25
N ALA A 75 12.72 -2.28 -5.40
CA ALA A 75 11.46 -2.97 -5.14
C ALA A 75 11.18 -3.02 -3.63
N ILE A 76 9.91 -2.90 -3.24
CA ILE A 76 9.47 -3.01 -1.84
C ILE A 76 8.79 -4.35 -1.67
N VAL A 77 9.20 -5.11 -0.67
CA VAL A 77 8.58 -6.38 -0.30
C VAL A 77 7.95 -6.22 1.07
N VAL A 78 6.65 -6.47 1.16
CA VAL A 78 5.86 -6.42 2.38
C VAL A 78 5.57 -7.86 2.82
N ASN A 79 5.84 -8.18 4.08
CA ASN A 79 5.63 -9.49 4.70
C ASN A 79 6.25 -10.67 3.93
N GLY A 80 7.33 -10.42 3.19
CA GLY A 80 8.01 -11.44 2.38
C GLY A 80 7.17 -12.03 1.25
N ARG A 81 5.99 -11.47 0.93
CA ARG A 81 5.04 -12.02 -0.04
C ARG A 81 4.52 -10.99 -1.04
N ASP A 82 4.21 -9.79 -0.57
CA ASP A 82 3.67 -8.73 -1.41
C ASP A 82 4.82 -7.91 -1.99
N VAL A 83 5.03 -8.02 -3.30
CA VAL A 83 6.16 -7.39 -4.00
C VAL A 83 5.66 -6.22 -4.84
N TYR A 84 6.23 -5.05 -4.60
CA TYR A 84 5.98 -3.81 -5.32
C TYR A 84 7.21 -3.45 -6.16
N PRO A 85 7.20 -3.73 -7.47
CA PRO A 85 8.29 -3.35 -8.35
C PRO A 85 8.36 -1.83 -8.54
N PRO A 86 9.55 -1.25 -8.85
CA PRO A 86 9.73 0.19 -9.02
C PRO A 86 8.79 0.84 -10.03
N ALA A 87 8.50 0.14 -11.13
CA ALA A 87 7.58 0.60 -12.17
C ALA A 87 6.14 0.74 -11.64
N GLU A 88 5.68 -0.23 -10.83
CA GLU A 88 4.36 -0.19 -10.21
C GLU A 88 4.27 0.94 -9.18
N ILE A 89 5.31 1.08 -8.35
CA ILE A 89 5.40 2.17 -7.39
C ILE A 89 5.33 3.51 -8.12
N ALA A 90 6.09 3.69 -9.20
CA ALA A 90 6.09 4.93 -9.97
C ALA A 90 4.72 5.24 -10.61
N ALA A 91 4.03 4.23 -11.13
CA ALA A 91 2.73 4.39 -11.80
C ALA A 91 1.57 4.64 -10.82
N ASN A 92 1.59 3.98 -9.66
CA ASN A 92 0.45 3.94 -8.73
C ASN A 92 0.64 4.82 -7.49
N SER A 93 1.84 5.37 -7.27
CA SER A 93 2.09 6.25 -6.12
C SER A 93 1.62 7.69 -6.35
N ARG A 94 1.28 8.37 -5.25
CA ARG A 94 0.78 9.75 -5.23
C ARG A 94 1.46 10.57 -4.15
N GLU A 95 1.50 11.89 -4.36
CA GLU A 95 2.08 12.83 -3.39
C GLU A 95 1.20 12.98 -2.13
N THR A 96 -0.10 12.64 -2.23
CA THR A 96 -1.04 12.73 -1.11
C THR A 96 -1.92 11.49 -1.02
N VAL A 97 -2.33 11.16 0.21
CA VAL A 97 -3.27 10.05 0.48
C VAL A 97 -4.63 10.30 -0.17
N ALA A 98 -5.12 11.54 -0.17
CA ALA A 98 -6.38 11.90 -0.84
C ALA A 98 -6.33 11.61 -2.35
N GLY A 99 -5.17 11.86 -2.99
CA GLY A 99 -4.95 11.58 -4.40
C GLY A 99 -5.03 10.10 -4.78
N LEU A 100 -4.89 9.17 -3.83
CA LEU A 100 -5.05 7.73 -4.08
C LEU A 100 -6.50 7.33 -4.34
N TYR A 101 -7.44 7.98 -3.66
CA TYR A 101 -8.86 7.62 -3.74
C TYR A 101 -9.61 8.32 -4.89
N HIS A 102 -9.08 9.44 -5.39
CA HIS A 102 -9.68 10.21 -6.49
C HIS A 102 -9.49 9.59 -7.89
N GLN A 103 -8.63 8.58 -8.05
CA GLN A 103 -8.39 7.94 -9.35
C GLN A 103 -9.44 6.87 -9.71
N ARG A 104 -10.41 6.62 -8.82
CA ARG A 104 -11.44 5.55 -8.95
C ARG A 104 -12.87 6.07 -9.16
N SER A 105 -13.06 7.38 -9.34
CA SER A 105 -14.36 7.99 -9.68
C SER A 105 -14.70 7.88 -11.16
#